data_AF-A0A1D1YHL0-F1
#
_entry.id   AF-A0A1D1YHL0-F1
#
_cell.length_a   1.000
_cell.length_b   1.000
_cell.length_c   1.000
_cell.angle_alpha   90.00
_cell.angle_beta   90.00
_cell.angle_gamma   90.00
#
_symmetry.space_group_name_H-M   'P 1'
#
loop_
_entity.id
_entity.type
_entity.pdbx_description
1 polymer ?
#
loop_
_entity_poly.entity_id
_entity_poly.type
_entity_poly.pdbx_seq_one_letter_code
_entity_poly.pdbx_strand_id
1 'polypeptide(L)'
;VLVSLYRAEVFDPAAMPEDYSDHTASVPERHGRVLGVSERVGEGLLPGPEDMAYDAGSGFLYTGCDDGWIRRVKLPEGDEEATAEVEDWVQVGGRPLGLAFGPDQQLLVADAYKVCRGIRSGRFISIRFFGFN
;
A
#
# COMPACT_ATOMS: atom_id res chain seq x y z
N VAL A 1 -17.91 16.22 -8.04
CA VAL A 1 -16.66 15.83 -7.35
C VAL A 1 -16.63 16.53 -6.00
N LEU A 2 -16.81 15.78 -4.91
CA LEU A 2 -16.68 16.29 -3.55
C LEU A 2 -15.26 15.96 -3.09
N VAL A 3 -14.42 16.98 -2.93
CA VAL A 3 -13.07 16.81 -2.35
C VAL A 3 -13.19 17.14 -0.87
N SER A 4 -13.20 16.12 -0.01
CA SER A 4 -13.12 16.32 1.44
C SER A 4 -11.67 16.58 1.85
N LEU A 5 -11.38 17.83 2.21
CA LEU A 5 -10.11 18.23 2.79
C LEU A 5 -10.14 17.89 4.29
N TYR A 6 -9.66 16.72 4.67
CA TYR A 6 -9.48 16.37 6.08
C TYR A 6 -8.13 16.90 6.56
N ARG A 7 -8.16 17.89 7.46
CA ARG A 7 -6.98 18.33 8.20
C ARG A 7 -6.80 17.38 9.37
N ALA A 8 -5.94 16.38 9.24
CA ALA A 8 -5.40 15.75 10.43
C ALA A 8 -4.63 16.84 11.19
N GLU A 9 -5.03 17.11 12.44
CA GLU A 9 -4.20 17.89 13.34
C GLU A 9 -2.82 17.23 13.41
N VAL A 10 -1.78 18.01 13.75
CA VAL A 10 -0.42 17.46 13.93
C VAL A 10 -0.57 16.23 14.82
N PHE A 11 -0.26 15.05 14.27
CA PHE A 11 -0.24 13.82 15.04
C PHE A 11 0.82 14.01 16.11
N ASP A 12 0.36 14.38 17.31
CA ASP A 12 1.12 14.42 18.53
C ASP A 12 1.01 13.01 19.10
N PRO A 13 1.96 12.10 18.80
CA PRO A 13 1.90 10.76 19.35
C PRO A 13 1.81 10.89 20.86
N ALA A 14 0.80 10.27 21.46
CA ALA A 14 0.71 10.22 22.92
C ALA A 14 2.05 9.72 23.46
N ALA A 15 2.62 10.44 24.43
CA ALA A 15 3.80 9.97 25.14
C ALA A 15 3.54 8.54 25.59
N MET A 16 4.44 7.62 25.24
CA MET A 16 4.31 6.23 25.62
C MET A 16 4.20 6.19 27.16
N PRO A 17 3.13 5.61 27.73
CA PRO A 17 3.00 5.48 29.18
C PRO A 17 4.28 4.92 29.81
N GLU A 18 4.70 5.40 30.97
CA GLU A 18 5.87 4.83 31.67
C GLU A 18 5.63 3.35 32.05
N ASP A 19 4.36 2.95 32.17
CA ASP A 19 3.89 1.59 32.41
C ASP A 19 3.71 0.77 31.12
N TYR A 20 4.22 1.24 29.98
CA TYR A 20 4.31 0.42 28.77
C TYR A 20 5.31 -0.71 29.01
N SER A 21 4.80 -1.78 29.58
CA SER A 21 5.51 -3.03 29.68
C SER A 21 5.58 -3.67 28.29
N ASP A 22 6.74 -4.24 27.96
CA ASP A 22 6.94 -5.22 26.87
C ASP A 22 6.15 -6.50 27.16
N HIS A 23 4.84 -6.37 27.39
CA HIS A 23 3.94 -7.49 27.45
C HIS A 23 3.94 -8.07 26.05
N THR A 24 4.69 -9.16 25.88
CA THR A 24 4.48 -10.07 24.76
C THR A 24 3.01 -10.45 24.80
N ALA A 25 2.22 -9.90 23.88
CA ALA A 25 0.83 -10.28 23.74
C ALA A 25 0.80 -11.79 23.51
N SER A 26 0.25 -12.53 24.47
CA SER A 26 -0.03 -13.95 24.27
C SER A 26 -1.08 -14.03 23.18
N VAL A 27 -0.68 -14.47 21.98
CA VAL A 27 -1.61 -14.69 20.87
C VAL A 27 -2.42 -15.94 21.21
N PRO A 28 -3.73 -15.82 21.49
CA PRO A 28 -4.53 -16.94 22.00
C PRO A 28 -4.71 -18.05 20.95
N GLU A 29 -4.65 -17.69 19.67
CA GLU A 29 -4.70 -18.64 18.56
C GLU A 29 -3.56 -18.40 17.58
N ARG A 30 -2.66 -19.39 17.46
CA ARG A 30 -1.58 -19.38 16.48
C ARG A 30 -1.85 -20.43 15.41
N HIS A 31 -2.44 -20.00 14.30
CA HIS A 31 -2.66 -20.86 13.14
C HIS A 31 -1.40 -20.94 12.26
N GLY A 32 -0.36 -21.61 12.76
CA GLY A 32 0.94 -21.75 12.08
C GLY A 32 0.87 -22.47 10.71
N ARG A 33 -0.27 -23.07 10.36
CA ARG A 33 -0.50 -23.71 9.07
C ARG A 33 -0.99 -22.75 7.97
N VAL A 34 -1.48 -21.56 8.32
CA VAL A 34 -2.06 -20.61 7.35
C VAL A 34 -1.02 -20.10 6.36
N LEU A 35 0.24 -19.95 6.80
CA LEU A 35 1.36 -19.62 5.90
C LEU A 35 1.84 -20.84 5.09
N GLY A 36 1.56 -22.06 5.55
CA GLY A 36 1.92 -23.28 4.83
C GLY A 36 1.09 -23.53 3.57
N VAL A 37 -0.02 -22.80 3.42
CA VAL A 37 -0.90 -22.82 2.25
C VAL A 37 -0.90 -21.50 1.48
N SER A 38 -0.04 -20.54 1.86
CA SER A 38 0.11 -19.27 1.17
C SER A 38 1.25 -19.32 0.17
N GLU A 39 1.03 -18.74 -1.01
CA GLU A 39 2.07 -18.54 -2.02
C GLU A 39 2.80 -17.22 -1.81
N ARG A 40 4.10 -17.20 -2.09
CA ARG A 40 4.90 -15.97 -2.08
C ARG A 40 4.84 -15.32 -3.45
N VAL A 41 4.18 -14.17 -3.52
CA VAL A 41 3.97 -13.42 -4.77
C VAL A 41 4.93 -12.22 -4.83
N GLY A 42 5.62 -12.07 -5.96
CA GLY A 42 6.49 -10.91 -6.22
C GLY A 42 7.75 -10.84 -5.35
N GLU A 43 8.20 -11.97 -4.81
CA GLU A 43 9.40 -12.04 -3.99
C GLU A 43 10.63 -11.49 -4.72
N GLY A 44 11.35 -10.57 -4.08
CA GLY A 44 12.57 -9.97 -4.63
C GLY A 44 12.33 -8.94 -5.73
N LEU A 45 11.10 -8.80 -6.23
CA LEU A 45 10.73 -7.89 -7.31
C LEU A 45 9.96 -6.65 -6.82
N LEU A 46 9.48 -6.68 -5.58
CA LEU A 46 8.74 -5.59 -4.95
C LEU A 46 9.59 -4.98 -3.82
N PRO A 47 10.43 -3.97 -4.10
CA PRO A 47 11.26 -3.34 -3.07
C PRO A 47 10.39 -2.43 -2.16
N GLY A 48 10.42 -2.72 -0.86
CA GLY A 48 9.70 -1.97 0.18
C GLY A 48 8.21 -1.72 -0.12
N PRO A 49 7.39 -2.76 -0.34
CA PRO A 49 5.97 -2.60 -0.60
C PRO A 49 5.25 -2.12 0.67
N GLU A 50 4.37 -1.13 0.55
CA GLU A 50 3.69 -0.52 1.71
C GLU A 50 2.20 -0.88 1.81
N ASP A 51 1.44 -0.61 0.74
CA ASP A 51 0.00 -0.89 0.67
C ASP A 51 -0.33 -1.61 -0.64
N MET A 52 -1.51 -2.23 -0.70
CA MET A 52 -1.94 -3.01 -1.85
C MET A 52 -3.42 -2.82 -2.18
N ALA A 53 -3.74 -2.79 -3.48
CA ALA A 53 -5.11 -2.73 -3.98
C ALA A 53 -5.33 -3.80 -5.04
N TYR A 54 -6.43 -4.56 -4.96
CA TYR A 54 -6.75 -5.61 -5.92
C TYR A 54 -7.93 -5.20 -6.81
N ASP A 55 -7.75 -5.31 -8.13
CA ASP A 55 -8.83 -5.15 -9.09
C ASP A 55 -9.32 -6.53 -9.55
N ALA A 56 -10.51 -6.91 -9.10
CA ALA A 56 -11.14 -8.16 -9.48
C ALA A 56 -11.51 -8.20 -10.98
N GLY A 57 -11.73 -7.05 -11.63
CA GLY A 57 -12.07 -6.99 -13.05
C GLY A 57 -10.91 -7.35 -13.96
N SER A 58 -9.72 -6.83 -13.67
CA SER A 58 -8.50 -7.13 -14.43
C SER A 58 -7.65 -8.26 -13.84
N GLY A 59 -7.91 -8.66 -12.59
CA GLY A 59 -7.16 -9.66 -11.84
C GLY A 59 -5.74 -9.22 -11.44
N PHE A 60 -5.49 -7.91 -11.41
CA PHE A 60 -4.21 -7.34 -11.01
C PHE A 60 -4.23 -6.88 -9.55
N LEU A 61 -3.14 -7.17 -8.85
CA LEU A 61 -2.80 -6.60 -7.57
C LEU A 61 -1.81 -5.45 -7.78
N TYR A 62 -2.08 -4.28 -7.23
CA TYR A 62 -1.24 -3.10 -7.33
C TYR A 62 -0.55 -2.84 -6.00
N THR A 63 0.73 -2.48 -6.02
CA THR A 63 1.47 -2.06 -4.83
C THR A 63 2.43 -0.94 -5.16
N GLY A 64 2.67 -0.07 -4.17
CA GLY A 64 3.64 1.01 -4.27
C GLY A 64 4.97 0.60 -3.65
N CYS A 65 6.07 0.92 -4.33
CA CYS A 65 7.42 0.54 -3.94
C CYS A 65 8.27 1.74 -3.50
N ASP A 66 9.38 1.45 -2.82
CA ASP A 66 10.28 2.44 -2.25
C ASP A 66 10.95 3.38 -3.26
N ASP A 67 11.11 2.90 -4.49
CA ASP A 67 11.67 3.58 -5.65
C ASP A 67 10.65 4.46 -6.39
N GLY A 68 9.42 4.55 -5.87
CA GLY A 68 8.37 5.38 -6.41
C GLY A 68 7.64 4.76 -7.61
N TRP A 69 7.83 3.48 -7.87
CA TRP A 69 6.99 2.74 -8.82
C TRP A 69 5.70 2.26 -8.17
N ILE A 70 4.61 2.33 -8.93
CA ILE A 70 3.47 1.44 -8.71
C ILE A 70 3.71 0.24 -9.60
N ARG A 71 3.84 -0.92 -8.99
CA ARG A 71 3.97 -2.21 -9.67
C ARG A 71 2.63 -2.92 -9.61
N ARG A 72 2.31 -3.67 -10.66
CA ARG A 72 1.14 -4.55 -10.67
C ARG A 72 1.57 -5.99 -10.83
N VAL A 73 0.79 -6.89 -10.25
CA VAL A 73 1.06 -8.32 -10.26
C VAL A 73 -0.17 -9.05 -10.78
N LYS A 74 -0.01 -9.82 -11.85
CA LYS A 74 -1.09 -10.69 -12.34
C LYS A 74 -1.11 -11.94 -11.47
N LEU A 75 -2.21 -12.14 -10.74
CA LEU A 75 -2.34 -13.33 -9.92
C LEU A 75 -2.74 -14.53 -10.81
N PRO A 76 -2.09 -15.70 -10.65
CA PRO A 76 -2.47 -16.91 -11.36
C PRO A 76 -3.86 -17.37 -10.89
N GLU A 77 -4.77 -17.60 -11.83
CA GLU A 77 -6.13 -18.06 -11.53
C GLU A 77 -6.12 -19.58 -11.27
N GLY A 78 -5.73 -19.97 -10.06
CA GLY A 78 -5.85 -21.35 -9.58
C GLY A 78 -4.90 -22.37 -10.24
N ASP A 79 -3.90 -21.90 -10.98
CA ASP A 79 -2.86 -22.74 -11.59
C ASP A 79 -1.65 -22.81 -10.65
N GLU A 80 -1.44 -23.98 -10.03
CA GLU A 80 -0.39 -24.19 -9.01
C GLU A 80 1.04 -24.07 -9.57
N GLU A 81 1.21 -24.15 -10.90
CA GLU A 81 2.50 -23.99 -11.58
C GLU A 81 2.74 -22.59 -12.16
N ALA A 82 1.73 -21.72 -12.21
CA ALA A 82 1.88 -20.40 -12.80
C ALA A 82 2.49 -19.42 -11.80
N THR A 83 3.63 -18.82 -12.14
CA THR A 83 4.24 -17.77 -11.30
C THR A 83 3.59 -16.43 -11.57
N ALA A 84 3.17 -15.73 -10.50
CA ALA A 84 2.65 -14.38 -10.60
C ALA A 84 3.65 -13.42 -11.27
N GLU A 85 3.23 -12.75 -12.34
CA GLU A 85 4.08 -11.86 -13.12
C GLU A 85 4.03 -10.43 -12.56
N VAL A 86 5.20 -9.86 -12.26
CA VAL A 86 5.34 -8.50 -11.73
C VAL A 86 5.71 -7.54 -12.86
N GLU A 87 4.97 -6.45 -12.97
CA GLU A 87 5.18 -5.41 -13.97
C GLU A 87 5.36 -4.03 -13.32
N ASP A 88 6.37 -3.29 -13.79
CA ASP A 88 6.53 -1.86 -13.53
C ASP A 88 5.46 -1.07 -14.29
N TRP A 89 4.32 -0.82 -13.64
CA TRP A 89 3.14 -0.27 -14.33
C TRP A 89 3.22 1.24 -14.53
N VAL A 90 3.42 2.01 -13.45
CA VAL A 90 3.54 3.47 -13.57
C VAL A 90 4.50 4.06 -12.56
N GLN A 91 5.41 4.91 -13.04
CA GLN A 91 6.32 5.63 -12.17
C GLN A 91 5.61 6.87 -11.63
N VAL A 92 5.24 6.80 -10.35
CA VAL A 92 4.75 7.99 -9.65
C VAL A 92 5.93 8.83 -9.18
N GLY A 93 7.06 8.24 -8.78
CA GLY A 93 8.15 8.88 -8.02
C GLY A 93 7.82 8.96 -6.53
N GLY A 94 8.63 9.61 -5.69
CA GLY A 94 8.33 9.76 -4.26
C GLY A 94 8.29 8.42 -3.51
N ARG A 95 7.46 8.33 -2.46
CA ARG A 95 7.24 7.10 -1.67
C ARG A 95 5.73 6.90 -1.50
N PRO A 96 5.11 6.04 -2.32
CA PRO A 96 3.72 5.68 -2.17
C PRO A 96 3.51 4.93 -0.85
N LEU A 97 2.52 5.35 -0.07
CA LEU A 97 2.19 4.77 1.23
C LEU A 97 0.76 4.21 1.30
N GLY A 98 -0.08 4.52 0.32
CA GLY A 98 -1.47 4.09 0.31
C GLY A 98 -2.05 4.00 -1.10
N LEU A 99 -2.88 2.98 -1.33
CA LEU A 99 -3.55 2.67 -2.59
C LEU A 99 -5.02 2.33 -2.37
N ALA A 100 -5.90 2.88 -3.21
CA ALA A 100 -7.31 2.50 -3.19
C ALA A 100 -7.96 2.70 -4.56
N PHE A 101 -8.96 1.88 -4.88
CA PHE A 101 -9.81 2.15 -6.04
C PHE A 101 -10.90 3.17 -5.69
N GLY A 102 -11.03 4.19 -6.54
CA GLY A 102 -12.12 5.14 -6.48
C GLY A 102 -13.42 4.64 -7.13
N PRO A 103 -14.51 5.41 -7.04
CA PRO A 103 -15.83 5.02 -7.58
C PRO A 103 -15.88 4.78 -9.10
N ASP A 104 -14.97 5.40 -9.85
CA ASP A 104 -14.82 5.26 -11.31
C ASP A 104 -13.71 4.27 -11.67
N GLN A 105 -13.38 3.36 -10.75
CA GLN A 105 -12.28 2.38 -10.87
C GLN A 105 -10.89 3.00 -11.01
N GLN A 106 -10.69 4.30 -10.78
CA GLN A 106 -9.35 4.90 -10.79
C GLN A 106 -8.49 4.37 -9.64
N LEU A 107 -7.17 4.23 -9.84
CA LEU A 107 -6.27 3.98 -8.73
C LEU A 107 -5.86 5.32 -8.09
N LEU A 108 -6.19 5.48 -6.82
CA LEU A 108 -5.81 6.60 -5.97
C LEU A 108 -4.51 6.25 -5.25
N VAL A 109 -3.50 7.10 -5.39
CA VAL A 109 -2.17 6.88 -4.77
C VAL A 109 -1.86 7.99 -3.79
N ALA A 110 -1.56 7.63 -2.54
CA ALA A 110 -1.07 8.53 -1.49
C ALA A 110 0.46 8.52 -1.44
N ASP A 111 1.11 9.68 -1.58
CA ASP A 111 2.58 9.80 -1.60
C ASP A 111 3.14 10.64 -0.45
N ALA A 112 4.23 10.15 0.18
CA ALA A 112 4.87 10.78 1.34
C ALA A 112 5.72 12.03 1.02
N TYR A 113 6.31 12.11 -0.17
CA TYR A 113 7.37 13.07 -0.51
C TYR A 113 6.94 14.13 -1.53
N LYS A 114 5.93 13.86 -2.36
CA LYS A 114 5.48 14.83 -3.37
C LYS A 114 4.73 16.03 -2.82
N VAL A 115 4.47 16.05 -1.53
CA VAL A 115 3.99 17.23 -0.79
C VAL A 115 5.15 18.05 -0.22
N CYS A 116 6.39 17.56 -0.27
CA CYS A 116 7.56 18.23 0.27
C CYS A 116 8.29 19.13 -0.75
N ARG A 117 7.60 20.17 -1.25
CA ARG A 117 8.27 21.41 -1.69
C ARG A 117 7.47 22.64 -1.26
N GLY A 118 7.64 23.00 0.02
CA GLY A 118 7.33 24.35 0.51
C GLY A 118 6.49 24.40 1.78
N ILE A 119 7.14 24.83 2.87
CA ILE A 119 6.58 25.53 4.05
C ILE A 119 6.12 24.65 5.23
N ARG A 120 6.67 25.01 6.40
CA ARG A 120 6.33 24.68 7.81
C ARG A 120 5.13 23.74 8.05
N SER A 121 5.43 22.63 8.70
CA SER A 121 4.60 21.89 9.69
C SER A 121 3.14 21.65 9.30
N GLY A 122 2.92 20.64 8.45
CA GLY A 122 1.61 20.07 8.15
C GLY A 122 1.75 19.14 6.94
N ARG A 123 1.82 17.83 7.16
CA ARG A 123 1.99 16.82 6.10
C ARG A 123 0.63 16.61 5.42
N PHE A 124 0.55 16.85 4.11
CA PHE A 124 -0.63 16.53 3.30
C PHE A 124 -0.35 15.27 2.45
N ILE A 125 -1.43 14.61 2.01
CA ILE A 125 -1.39 13.47 1.09
C ILE A 125 -1.73 13.98 -0.32
N SER A 126 -0.85 13.76 -1.29
CA SER A 126 -1.15 14.02 -2.71
C SER A 126 -1.84 12.80 -3.30
N ILE A 127 -3.09 12.93 -3.75
CA ILE A 127 -3.83 11.88 -4.45
C ILE A 127 -3.65 12.07 -5.96
N ARG A 128 -2.94 11.15 -6.63
CA ARG A 128 -2.98 11.06 -8.11
C ARG A 128 -3.99 10.01 -8.53
N PHE A 129 -4.71 10.33 -9.60
CA PHE A 129 -5.69 9.49 -10.25
C PHE A 129 -5.03 8.85 -11.47
N PHE A 130 -5.00 7.51 -11.52
CA PHE A 130 -4.67 6.77 -12.74
C PHE A 130 -5.93 6.08 -13.25
N GLY A 131 -6.35 6.41 -14.47
CA GLY A 131 -7.49 5.78 -15.10
C GLY A 131 -7.09 4.47 -15.78
N PHE A 132 -7.99 3.48 -15.75
CA PHE A 132 -7.91 2.26 -16.55
C PHE A 132 -8.70 2.49 -17.84
N ASN A 133 -8.15 2.09 -18.99
CA ASN A 133 -8.82 2.10 -20.30
C ASN A 133 -9.28 0.69 -20.62
#